data_AF-A0A2V6QA22-F1
#
_entry.id   AF-A0A2V6QA22-F1
#
_cell.length_a   1.000
_cell.length_b   1.000
_cell.length_c   1.000
_cell.angle_alpha   90.00
_cell.angle_beta   90.00
_cell.angle_gamma   90.00
#
_symmetry.space_group_name_H-M   'P 1'
#
loop_
_entity.id
_entity.type
_entity.pdbx_description
1 polymer ?
#
loop_
_entity_poly.entity_id
_entity_poly.type
_entity_poly.pdbx_seq_one_letter_code
_entity_poly.pdbx_strand_id
1 'polypeptide(L)' 'MARIEPLAIHDVDADLRPVCEESESQIGTSASTRTYAKNPAVLRALVAFRAALAKESTLDPVLRELVRLKVAGLNACRY' A
#
# COMPACT_ATOMS: atom_id res chain seq x y z
N MET A 1 -0.82 13.95 -7.46
CA MET A 1 -0.82 13.11 -8.69
C MET A 1 0.48 12.34 -8.75
N ALA A 2 0.42 11.05 -9.06
CA ALA A 2 1.62 10.23 -9.24
C ALA A 2 2.41 10.74 -10.46
N ARG A 3 3.73 10.87 -10.32
CA ARG A 3 4.64 11.24 -11.43
C ARG A 3 5.06 10.05 -12.27
N ILE A 4 4.74 8.85 -11.81
CA ILE A 4 5.08 7.58 -12.40
C ILE A 4 3.77 6.92 -12.81
N GLU A 5 3.66 6.56 -14.09
CA GLU A 5 2.48 5.86 -14.60
C GLU A 5 2.41 4.45 -13.99
N PRO A 6 1.32 4.07 -13.31
CA PRO A 6 1.16 2.73 -12.77
C PRO A 6 1.22 1.67 -13.87
N LEU A 7 1.75 0.48 -13.58
CA LEU A 7 1.68 -0.64 -14.52
C LEU A 7 0.22 -1.01 -14.83
N ALA A 8 -0.06 -1.53 -16.03
CA ALA A 8 -1.35 -2.17 -16.26
C ALA A 8 -1.44 -3.42 -15.37
N ILE A 9 -2.66 -3.81 -14.96
CA ILE A 9 -2.82 -4.93 -14.02
C ILE A 9 -2.24 -6.25 -14.54
N HIS A 10 -2.26 -6.46 -15.86
CA HIS A 10 -1.70 -7.66 -16.49
C HIS A 10 -0.17 -7.64 -16.55
N ASP A 11 0.47 -6.48 -16.43
CA ASP A 11 1.94 -6.33 -16.38
C ASP A 11 2.51 -6.52 -14.97
N VAL A 12 1.65 -6.62 -13.95
CA VAL A 12 2.07 -6.94 -12.58
C VAL A 12 2.33 -8.44 -12.45
N ASP A 13 3.44 -8.80 -11.79
CA ASP A 13 3.77 -10.18 -11.43
C ASP A 13 2.55 -10.90 -10.84
N ALA A 14 2.30 -12.13 -11.30
CA ALA A 14 1.07 -12.84 -11.00
C ALA A 14 0.81 -13.00 -9.50
N ASP A 15 1.86 -13.18 -8.69
CA ASP A 15 1.76 -13.33 -7.24
C ASP A 15 1.56 -12.00 -6.49
N LEU A 16 1.74 -10.86 -7.14
CA LEU A 16 1.49 -9.52 -6.59
C LEU A 16 0.13 -8.95 -7.01
N ARG A 17 -0.55 -9.54 -8.00
CA ARG A 17 -1.90 -9.12 -8.41
C ARG A 17 -2.93 -9.19 -7.27
N PRO A 18 -2.94 -10.20 -6.37
CA PRO A 18 -3.86 -10.20 -5.23
C PRO A 18 -3.71 -8.98 -4.31
N VAL A 19 -2.49 -8.43 -4.18
CA VAL A 19 -2.24 -7.20 -3.41
C VAL A 19 -2.89 -5.98 -4.08
N CYS A 20 -2.89 -5.94 -5.41
CA CYS A 20 -3.61 -4.91 -6.16
C CYS A 20 -5.13 -5.04 -5.97
N GLU A 21 -5.68 -6.25 -6.06
CA GLU A 21 -7.10 -6.54 -5.86
C GLU A 21 -7.57 -6.16 -4.45
N GLU A 22 -6.77 -6.50 -3.42
CA GLU A 22 -7.01 -6.09 -2.05
C GLU A 22 -7.04 -4.56 -1.93
N SER A 23 -6.08 -3.86 -2.56
CA SER A 23 -6.05 -2.39 -2.57
C SER A 23 -7.30 -1.78 -3.23
N GLU A 24 -7.74 -2.31 -4.38
CA GLU A 24 -8.99 -1.89 -5.03
C GLU A 24 -10.19 -2.08 -4.08
N SER A 25 -10.27 -3.23 -3.40
CA SER A 25 -11.39 -3.52 -2.49
C SER A 25 -11.44 -2.59 -1.26
N GLN A 26 -10.28 -2.21 -0.73
CA GLN A 26 -10.19 -1.43 0.52
C GLN A 26 -10.33 0.07 0.29
N ILE A 27 -9.72 0.60 -0.77
CA ILE A 27 -9.59 2.05 -0.99
C ILE A 27 -10.04 2.51 -2.38
N GLY A 28 -10.59 1.62 -3.21
CA GLY A 28 -11.13 1.94 -4.53
C GLY A 28 -10.09 2.24 -5.61
N THR A 29 -8.81 1.97 -5.34
CA THR A 29 -7.74 2.06 -6.34
C THR A 29 -6.50 1.24 -5.96
N SER A 30 -5.86 0.63 -6.96
CA SER A 30 -4.54 -0.03 -6.86
C SER A 30 -3.40 0.79 -7.49
N ALA A 31 -3.65 2.05 -7.86
CA ALA A 31 -2.67 2.84 -8.63
C ALA A 31 -1.30 2.95 -7.93
N SER A 32 -1.25 3.12 -6.61
CA SER A 32 0.04 3.16 -5.88
C SER A 32 0.71 1.78 -5.83
N THR A 33 -0.04 0.72 -5.56
CA THR A 33 0.46 -0.66 -5.54
C THR A 33 1.06 -1.03 -6.90
N ARG A 34 0.37 -0.69 -8.00
CA ARG A 34 0.85 -0.86 -9.38
C ARG A 34 2.02 0.05 -9.75
N THR A 35 2.19 1.16 -9.05
CA THR A 35 3.39 2.01 -9.17
C THR A 35 4.60 1.35 -8.51
N TYR A 36 4.45 0.80 -7.29
CA TYR A 36 5.49 0.03 -6.61
C TYR A 36 5.86 -1.26 -7.35
N ALA A 37 4.90 -1.88 -8.05
CA ALA A 37 5.11 -3.09 -8.83
C ALA A 37 6.15 -2.94 -9.96
N LYS A 38 6.52 -1.71 -10.36
CA LYS A 38 7.69 -1.49 -11.23
C LYS A 38 9.01 -2.00 -10.63
N ASN A 39 9.05 -2.17 -9.31
CA ASN A 39 10.10 -2.89 -8.60
C ASN A 39 9.44 -3.94 -7.67
N PRO A 40 9.26 -5.18 -8.16
CA PRO A 40 8.55 -6.22 -7.40
C PRO A 40 9.17 -6.53 -6.05
N ALA A 41 10.51 -6.46 -5.93
CA ALA A 41 11.19 -6.68 -4.66
C ALA A 41 10.80 -5.63 -3.60
N VAL A 42 10.67 -4.36 -4.01
CA VAL A 42 10.21 -3.27 -3.13
C VAL A 42 8.76 -3.48 -2.71
N LEU A 43 7.88 -3.89 -3.65
CA LEU A 43 6.48 -4.16 -3.31
C LEU A 43 6.36 -5.32 -2.31
N ARG A 44 7.08 -6.43 -2.53
CA ARG A 44 7.12 -7.57 -1.58
C ARG A 44 7.59 -7.13 -0.19
N ALA A 45 8.66 -6.34 -0.14
CA ALA A 45 9.19 -5.82 1.13
C ALA A 45 8.17 -4.92 1.84
N LEU A 46 7.49 -4.03 1.11
CA LEU A 46 6.45 -3.15 1.65
C LEU A 46 5.25 -3.93 2.21
N VAL A 47 4.80 -4.97 1.49
CA VAL A 47 3.71 -5.85 1.93
C VAL A 47 4.11 -6.58 3.21
N ALA A 48 5.30 -7.19 3.24
CA ALA A 48 5.82 -7.87 4.42
C ALA A 48 5.94 -6.93 5.62
N PHE A 49 6.46 -5.71 5.41
CA PHE A 49 6.57 -4.69 6.45
C PHE A 49 5.20 -4.30 7.01
N ARG A 50 4.21 -4.03 6.15
CA ARG A 50 2.84 -3.68 6.56
C ARG A 50 2.16 -4.83 7.30
N ALA A 51 2.37 -6.07 6.88
CA ALA A 51 1.84 -7.26 7.54
C ALA A 51 2.44 -7.46 8.94
N ALA A 52 3.76 -7.25 9.08
CA ALA A 52 4.43 -7.31 10.39
C ALA A 52 3.87 -6.24 11.35
N LEU A 53 3.75 -4.98 10.89
CA LEU A 53 3.09 -3.92 11.67
C LEU A 53 1.64 -4.28 12.02
N ALA A 54 0.93 -4.96 11.11
CA ALA A 54 -0.44 -5.37 11.35
C ALA A 54 -0.53 -6.39 12.49
N LYS A 55 0.36 -7.38 12.47
CA LYS A 55 0.40 -8.55 13.35
C LYS A 55 1.03 -8.30 14.71
N GLU A 56 2.08 -7.49 14.78
CA GLU A 56 2.92 -7.33 15.99
C GLU A 56 2.59 -6.07 16.79
N SER A 57 1.76 -5.17 16.23
CA SER A 57 1.36 -3.94 16.91
C SER A 57 0.58 -4.23 18.20
N THR A 58 0.99 -3.58 19.28
CA THR A 58 0.24 -3.54 20.55
C THR A 58 -0.88 -2.50 20.56
N LEU A 59 -0.93 -1.61 19.56
CA LEU A 59 -2.01 -0.64 19.37
C LEU A 59 -3.25 -1.33 18.81
N ASP A 60 -4.42 -0.93 19.31
CA ASP A 60 -5.72 -1.23 18.70
C ASP A 60 -5.72 -0.86 17.20
N PRO A 61 -6.35 -1.66 16.31
CA PRO A 61 -6.36 -1.38 14.88
C PRO A 61 -6.85 0.02 14.50
N VAL A 62 -7.90 0.52 15.16
CA VAL A 62 -8.43 1.87 14.91
C VAL A 62 -7.41 2.92 15.35
N LEU A 63 -6.81 2.74 16.53
CA LEU A 63 -5.79 3.66 17.02
C LEU A 63 -4.57 3.71 16.09
N ARG A 64 -4.15 2.57 15.53
CA ARG A 64 -3.06 2.52 14.54
C ARG A 64 -3.38 3.33 13.29
N GLU A 65 -4.60 3.26 12.77
CA GLU A 65 -5.00 4.07 11.62
C GLU A 65 -5.11 5.57 11.97
N LEU A 66 -5.59 5.92 13.18
CA LEU A 66 -5.60 7.32 13.65
C LEU A 66 -4.18 7.90 13.74
N VAL A 67 -3.20 7.11 14.19
CA VAL A 67 -1.79 7.51 14.19
C VAL A 67 -1.30 7.75 12.76
N ARG A 68 -1.61 6.85 11.82
CA ARG A 68 -1.25 7.02 10.40
C ARG A 68 -1.84 8.30 9.80
N LEU A 69 -3.12 8.57 10.06
CA LEU A 69 -3.79 9.80 9.61
C LEU A 69 -3.15 11.06 10.21
N LYS A 70 -2.82 11.03 11.50
CA LYS A 70 -2.14 12.15 12.16
C LYS A 70 -0.77 12.44 11.53
N VAL A 71 0.03 11.39 11.28
CA VAL A 71 1.35 11.51 10.66
C VAL A 71 1.22 11.99 9.20
N ALA A 72 0.26 11.48 8.44
CA ALA A 72 0.00 11.93 7.08
C ALA A 72 -0.36 13.43 7.04
N GLY A 73 -1.22 13.89 7.95
CA GLY A 73 -1.58 15.29 8.10
C GLY A 73 -0.38 16.19 8.43
N LEU A 74 0.50 15.75 9.35
CA LEU A 74 1.74 16.48 9.69
C LEU A 74 2.71 16.60 8.51
N ASN A 75 2.72 15.62 7.60
CA ASN A 75 3.59 15.61 6.42
C ASN A 75 2.92 16.17 5.16
N ALA A 76 1.69 16.70 5.27
CA ALA A 76 0.88 17.09 4.11
C ALA A 76 0.78 15.99 3.04
N CYS A 77 0.81 14.72 3.46
CA CYS A 77 0.66 13.58 2.57
C CYS A 77 -0.82 13.43 2.20
N ARG A 78 -1.16 13.77 0.97
CA ARG A 78 -2.55 13.78 0.45
C ARG A 78 -2.97 12.50 -0.26
N TYR A 79 -2.04 11.57 -0.42
CA TYR A 79 -2.31 10.27 -1.05
C TYR A 79 -3.26 9.45 -0.17
#